data_AF-A0A7K3UCM7-F1
#
_entry.id   AF-A0A7K3UCM7-F1
#
_cell.length_a   1.000
_cell.length_b   1.000
_cell.length_c   1.000
_cell.angle_alpha   90.00
_cell.angle_beta   90.00
_cell.angle_gamma   90.00
#
_symmetry.space_group_name_H-M   'P 1'
#
loop_
_entity.id
_entity.type
_entity.pdbx_description
1 polymer ?
#
loop_
_entity_poly.entity_id
_entity_poly.type
_entity_poly.pdbx_seq_one_letter_code
_entity_poly.pdbx_strand_id
1 'polypeptide(L)' 'PDGADRKARSLTEDDCLIEVVEPAGSDTFAVTKLGGKSVVARLRADAGIAPGQTTRLAFNLDKAVFFDPESQVRIG' A
#
# COMPACT_ATOMS: atom_id res chain seq x y z
N PRO A 1 -11.42 -5.44 1.36
CA PRO A 1 -11.83 -6.53 0.44
C PRO A 1 -12.49 -6.09 -0.89
N ASP A 2 -13.03 -4.86 -1.03
CA ASP A 2 -13.57 -4.39 -2.33
C ASP A 2 -12.63 -3.50 -3.16
N GLY A 3 -11.64 -2.87 -2.52
CA GLY A 3 -10.68 -1.97 -3.18
C GLY A 3 -9.39 -2.64 -3.67
N ALA A 4 -9.17 -3.92 -3.33
CA ALA A 4 -8.01 -4.68 -3.79
C ALA A 4 -8.19 -5.12 -5.26
N ASP A 5 -7.08 -5.31 -5.98
CA ASP A 5 -7.11 -5.80 -7.36
C ASP A 5 -7.79 -7.18 -7.43
N ARG A 6 -9.00 -7.21 -8.01
CA ARG A 6 -9.84 -8.42 -8.12
C ARG A 6 -9.20 -9.53 -8.95
N LYS A 7 -8.13 -9.23 -9.71
CA LYS A 7 -7.39 -10.21 -10.50
C LYS A 7 -6.07 -10.64 -9.86
N ALA A 8 -5.74 -10.13 -8.66
CA ALA A 8 -4.54 -10.52 -7.94
C ALA A 8 -4.59 -12.00 -7.56
N ARG A 9 -3.54 -12.74 -7.88
CA ARG A 9 -3.33 -14.14 -7.49
C ARG A 9 -2.53 -14.22 -6.19
N SER A 10 -1.67 -13.24 -5.94
CA SER A 10 -0.93 -13.08 -4.69
C SER A 10 -1.33 -11.78 -4.00
N LEU A 11 -2.22 -11.91 -3.00
CA LEU A 11 -2.64 -10.81 -2.14
C LEU A 11 -2.15 -11.11 -0.72
N THR A 12 -1.46 -10.17 -0.10
CA THR A 12 -1.10 -10.23 1.32
C THR A 12 -1.74 -9.06 2.05
N GLU A 13 -2.20 -9.28 3.27
CA GLU A 13 -2.79 -8.23 4.08
C GLU A 13 -2.00 -8.01 5.35
N ASP A 14 -1.94 -6.75 5.80
CA ASP A 14 -1.31 -6.38 7.07
C ASP A 14 -2.09 -5.24 7.74
N ASP A 15 -1.96 -5.14 9.07
CA ASP A 15 -2.57 -4.09 9.87
C ASP A 15 -1.59 -2.93 10.04
N CYS A 16 -1.86 -1.83 9.34
CA CYS A 16 -0.92 -0.74 9.18
C CYS A 16 -1.41 0.52 9.91
N LEU A 17 -0.56 1.14 10.73
CA LEU A 17 -0.84 2.44 11.33
C LEU A 17 -0.73 3.54 10.26
N ILE A 18 -1.82 4.26 10.02
CA ILE A 18 -1.82 5.39 9.08
C ILE A 18 -1.19 6.61 9.76
N GLU A 19 -0.09 7.11 9.20
CA GLU A 19 0.64 8.28 9.73
C GLU A 19 0.08 9.58 9.16
N VAL A 20 -0.24 9.59 7.87
CA VAL A 20 -0.72 10.78 7.14
C VAL A 20 -1.80 10.36 6.15
N VAL A 21 -2.79 11.23 5.94
CA VAL A 21 -3.83 11.10 4.92
C VAL A 21 -3.88 12.37 4.09
N GLU A 22 -3.75 12.23 2.77
CA GLU A 22 -3.78 13.33 1.79
C GLU A 22 -4.90 13.09 0.77
N PRO A 23 -6.02 13.81 0.88
CA PRO A 23 -7.09 13.76 -0.12
C PRO A 23 -6.65 14.47 -1.42
N ALA A 24 -6.69 13.76 -2.55
CA ALA A 24 -6.27 14.27 -3.85
C ALA A 24 -7.40 14.15 -4.90
N GLY A 25 -8.65 14.41 -4.49
CA GLY A 25 -9.82 14.34 -5.36
C GLY A 25 -10.40 12.93 -5.43
N SER A 26 -10.13 12.20 -6.52
CA SER A 26 -10.62 10.82 -6.72
C SER A 26 -9.91 9.76 -5.88
N ASP A 27 -8.73 10.12 -5.38
CA ASP A 27 -7.85 9.25 -4.65
C ASP A 27 -7.52 9.86 -3.29
N THR A 28 -7.27 8.99 -2.32
CA THR A 28 -6.72 9.34 -1.02
C THR A 28 -5.37 8.66 -0.89
N PHE A 29 -4.32 9.43 -0.65
CA PHE A 29 -3.00 8.89 -0.35
C PHE A 29 -2.83 8.71 1.15
N ALA A 30 -2.41 7.51 1.56
CA ALA A 30 -2.15 7.18 2.94
C ALA A 30 -0.68 6.84 3.12
N VAL A 31 -0.02 7.52 4.06
CA VAL A 31 1.36 7.20 4.43
C VAL A 31 1.35 6.23 5.60
N THR A 32 2.11 5.14 5.50
CA THR A 32 2.27 4.15 6.57
C THR A 32 3.67 3.56 6.54
N LYS A 33 3.96 2.59 7.41
CA LYS A 33 5.24 1.89 7.49
C LYS A 33 5.10 0.42 7.14
N LEU A 34 5.94 -0.05 6.24
CA LEU A 34 6.14 -1.47 5.92
C LEU A 34 7.60 -1.83 6.19
N GLY A 35 7.86 -2.82 7.05
CA GLY A 35 9.25 -3.20 7.40
C GLY A 35 10.09 -2.04 7.95
N GLY A 36 9.47 -1.08 8.64
CA GLY A 36 10.13 0.11 9.17
C GLY A 36 10.44 1.20 8.14
N LYS A 37 10.08 1.02 6.87
CA LYS A 37 10.22 2.03 5.81
C LYS A 37 8.86 2.69 5.55
N SER A 38 8.88 4.02 5.37
CA SER A 38 7.68 4.76 4.97
C SER A 38 7.28 4.41 3.53
N VAL A 39 6.01 4.09 3.35
CA VAL A 39 5.39 3.74 2.08
C VAL A 39 4.11 4.54 1.89
N VAL A 40 3.76 4.81 0.64
CA VAL A 40 2.53 5.53 0.28
C VAL A 40 1.58 4.55 -0.41
N ALA A 41 0.40 4.39 0.16
CA ALA A 41 -0.69 3.64 -0.44
C ALA A 41 -1.65 4.61 -1.16
N ARG A 42 -2.02 4.30 -2.40
CA ARG A 42 -3.10 4.98 -3.11
C ARG A 42 -4.40 4.22 -2.89
N LEU A 43 -5.36 4.88 -2.26
CA LEU A 43 -6.66 4.34 -1.93
C LEU A 43 -7.75 5.13 -2.67
N ARG A 44 -8.96 4.58 -2.69
CA ARG A 44 -10.14 5.29 -3.20
C ARG A 44 -10.45 6.51 -2.31
N ALA A 45 -11.03 7.56 -2.89
CA ALA A 45 -11.46 8.75 -2.13
C ALA A 45 -12.41 8.45 -0.96
N ASP A 46 -13.20 7.38 -1.07
CA ASP A 46 -14.17 6.95 -0.06
C ASP A 46 -13.59 5.96 0.97
N ALA A 47 -12.27 5.71 0.94
CA ALA A 47 -11.59 4.94 1.97
C ALA A 47 -11.68 5.71 3.30
N GLY A 48 -12.54 5.24 4.22
CA GLY A 48 -12.75 5.82 5.54
C GLY A 48 -11.56 5.62 6.49
N ILE A 49 -10.44 6.27 6.17
CA ILE A 49 -9.18 6.20 6.90
C ILE A 49 -8.83 7.57 7.51
N ALA A 50 -8.17 7.54 8.66
CA ALA A 50 -7.70 8.73 9.36
C ALA A 50 -6.27 8.54 9.90
N PRO A 51 -5.50 9.63 10.08
CA PRO A 51 -4.22 9.57 10.79
C PRO A 51 -4.40 8.99 12.20
N GLY A 52 -3.47 8.15 12.64
CA GLY A 52 -3.51 7.45 13.93
C GLY A 52 -4.39 6.19 13.95
N GLN A 53 -5.12 5.89 12.88
CA GLN A 53 -5.93 4.68 12.76
C GLN A 53 -5.08 3.50 12.26
N THR A 54 -5.19 2.36 12.92
CA THR A 54 -4.72 1.09 12.34
C THR A 54 -5.73 0.61 11.32
N THR A 55 -5.29 0.42 10.08
CA THR A 55 -6.12 0.01 8.95
C THR A 55 -5.54 -1.23 8.29
N ARG A 56 -6.40 -2.22 8.03
CA ARG A 56 -6.06 -3.41 7.26
C ARG A 56 -5.81 -3.03 5.80
N LEU A 57 -4.57 -3.08 5.35
CA LEU A 57 -4.18 -2.82 3.96
C LEU A 57 -3.91 -4.12 3.23
N ALA A 58 -4.26 -4.16 1.95
CA ALA A 58 -4.01 -5.30 1.07
C ALA A 58 -2.96 -4.93 0.01
N PHE A 59 -1.90 -5.73 -0.07
CA PHE A 59 -0.77 -5.59 -0.96
C PHE A 59 -0.86 -6.63 -2.08
N ASN A 60 -0.94 -6.16 -3.32
CA ASN A 60 -0.90 -7.04 -4.48
C ASN A 60 0.56 -7.36 -4.84
N LEU A 61 1.01 -8.55 -4.44
CA LEU A 61 2.36 -9.01 -4.69
C LEU A 61 2.59 -9.44 -6.15
N ASP A 62 1.53 -9.64 -6.95
CA ASP A 62 1.68 -9.82 -8.40
C ASP A 62 2.26 -8.57 -9.08
N LYS A 63 2.20 -7.41 -8.40
CA LYS A 63 2.77 -6.14 -8.87
C LYS A 63 4.11 -5.80 -8.20
N ALA A 64 4.60 -6.64 -7.29
CA ALA A 64 5.88 -6.41 -6.65
C ALA A 64 7.01 -6.50 -7.68
N VAL A 65 8.01 -5.63 -7.53
CA VAL A 65 9.22 -5.63 -8.36
C VAL A 65 10.41 -5.69 -7.41
N PHE A 66 11.28 -6.67 -7.62
CA PHE A 66 12.49 -6.85 -6.82
C PHE A 66 13.68 -6.28 -7.56
N PHE A 67 14.66 -5.80 -6.81
CA PHE A 67 15.91 -5.27 -7.35
C PHE A 67 17.06 -5.92 -6.60
N ASP A 68 18.12 -6.26 -7.33
CA ASP A 68 19.37 -6.72 -6.74
C ASP A 68 20.03 -5.55 -5.99
N PRO A 69 20.41 -5.71 -4.71
CA PRO A 69 20.93 -4.61 -3.90
C PRO A 69 22.31 -4.10 -4.36
N GLU A 70 23.11 -4.92 -5.05
CA GLU A 70 24.45 -4.54 -5.52
C GLU A 70 24.41 -3.90 -6.90
N SER A 71 23.80 -4.60 -7.87
CA SER A 71 23.75 -4.20 -9.28
C SER A 71 22.58 -3.26 -9.61
N GLN A 72 21.58 -3.17 -8.73
CA GLN A 72 20.34 -2.41 -8.93
C GLN A 72 19.49 -2.90 -10.11
N VAL A 73 19.82 -4.05 -10.67
CA VAL A 73 19.05 -4.66 -11.77
C VAL A 73 17.76 -5.23 -11.22
N ARG A 74 16.68 -5.05 -11.97
CA ARG A 74 15.38 -5.65 -11.67
C ARG A 74 15.46 -7.18 -11.76
N ILE A 75 15.00 -7.86 -10.72
CA ILE A 75 14.85 -9.32 -10.64
C ILE A 75 13.37 -9.66 -10.83
N GLY A 76 13.02 -10.23 -11.99
CA GLY A 76 11.67 -10.74 -12.31
C GLY A 76 10.86 -9.90 -13.30
#